data_AF-A0A519VZV8-F1
#
_entry.id   AF-A0A519VZV8-F1
#
_cell.length_a   1.000
_cell.length_b   1.000
_cell.length_c   1.000
_cell.angle_alpha   90.00
_cell.angle_beta   90.00
_cell.angle_gamma   90.00
#
_symmetry.space_group_name_H-M   'P 1'
#
loop_
_entity.id
_entity.type
_entity.pdbx_description
1 polymer ?
#
loop_
_entity_poly.entity_id
_entity_poly.type
_entity_poly.pdbx_seq_one_letter_code
_entity_poly.pdbx_strand_id
1 'polypeptide(L)'
;LSAVVLTSSAMTSFAAEPVKTVTTSPSVAGFNKIWVSGNVKIVLTQGDKEVVSGTDNYDSAKTSVLSKGQTLYINSSESSMVTLNITVKDLQRVEAYGQSVVVTSNNFNVKNLQLFLNQSATAKIKTTAESLYTIIKDDAVLKLNGTAGQTTMVATNIKNVKMADFASLRSESYASEEIMAAEVAMTSLSK
;
A
#
# COMPACT_ATOMS: atom_id res chain seq x y z
N LEU A 1 29.06 -71.96 27.52
CA LEU A 1 28.01 -71.11 26.93
C LEU A 1 28.40 -69.66 27.17
N SER A 2 28.55 -68.84 26.13
CA SER A 2 28.83 -67.41 26.27
C SER A 2 27.56 -66.63 25.93
N ALA A 3 27.10 -65.78 26.84
CA ALA A 3 25.96 -64.90 26.64
C ALA A 3 26.45 -63.49 26.30
N VAL A 4 26.00 -62.94 25.17
CA VAL A 4 26.20 -61.54 24.80
C VAL A 4 24.87 -60.83 25.00
N VAL A 5 24.83 -59.87 25.91
CA VAL A 5 23.66 -59.02 26.14
C VAL A 5 23.88 -57.71 25.39
N LEU A 6 23.06 -57.44 24.39
CA LEU A 6 23.02 -56.15 23.69
C LEU A 6 21.94 -55.28 24.34
N THR A 7 22.34 -54.32 25.16
CA THR A 7 21.45 -53.26 25.65
C THR A 7 21.45 -52.12 24.64
N SER A 8 20.41 -52.03 23.80
CA SER A 8 20.19 -50.88 22.92
C SER A 8 19.36 -49.82 23.65
N SER A 9 19.94 -48.63 23.85
CA SER A 9 19.21 -47.46 24.35
C SER A 9 18.65 -46.70 23.14
N ALA A 10 17.33 -46.65 22.99
CA ALA A 10 16.70 -45.77 22.00
C ALA A 10 16.60 -44.36 22.57
N MET A 11 17.30 -43.40 21.96
CA MET A 11 17.14 -41.97 22.28
C MET A 11 15.99 -41.42 21.42
N THR A 12 14.85 -41.08 22.03
CA THR A 12 13.76 -40.39 21.34
C THR A 12 14.10 -38.92 21.23
N SER A 13 14.44 -38.46 20.02
CA SER A 13 14.58 -37.05 19.71
C SER A 13 13.18 -36.46 19.50
N PHE A 14 12.72 -35.61 20.41
CA PHE A 14 11.55 -34.77 20.16
C PHE A 14 11.97 -33.66 19.20
N ALA A 15 11.44 -33.69 17.98
CA ALA A 15 11.55 -32.55 17.07
C ALA A 15 10.70 -31.41 17.66
N ALA A 16 11.35 -30.36 18.16
CA ALA A 16 10.64 -29.15 18.53
C ALA A 16 10.05 -28.55 17.25
N GLU A 17 8.74 -28.31 17.24
CA GLU A 17 8.10 -27.56 16.15
C GLU A 17 8.83 -26.22 15.99
N PRO A 18 9.19 -25.82 14.76
CA PRO A 18 9.85 -24.53 14.57
C PRO A 18 8.89 -23.44 15.05
N VAL A 19 9.29 -22.74 16.11
CA VAL A 19 8.64 -21.51 16.56
C VAL A 19 8.54 -20.61 15.33
N LYS A 20 7.31 -20.29 14.91
CA LYS A 20 7.05 -19.30 13.86
C LYS A 20 7.72 -18.00 14.29
N THR A 21 8.89 -17.73 13.74
CA THR A 21 9.61 -16.48 13.94
C THR A 21 8.78 -15.39 13.30
N VAL A 22 8.03 -14.64 14.13
CA VAL A 22 7.47 -13.36 13.74
C VAL A 22 8.66 -12.46 13.46
N THR A 23 9.03 -12.30 12.20
CA THR A 23 10.01 -11.33 11.76
C THR A 23 9.44 -9.94 12.07
N THR A 24 9.79 -9.41 13.24
CA THR A 24 9.54 -8.01 13.56
C THR A 24 10.38 -7.17 12.61
N SER A 25 9.72 -6.62 11.59
CA SER A 25 10.26 -5.65 10.64
C SER A 25 11.02 -4.54 11.41
N PRO A 26 12.12 -3.98 10.87
CA PRO A 26 12.82 -2.84 11.48
C PRO A 26 11.84 -1.75 11.89
N SER A 27 12.12 -0.99 12.96
CA SER A 27 11.30 0.12 13.43
C SER A 27 10.72 0.94 12.26
N VAL A 28 9.45 0.70 11.93
CA VAL A 28 8.73 1.34 10.82
C VAL A 28 7.99 2.58 11.34
N ALA A 29 8.62 3.36 12.21
CA ALA A 29 8.02 4.57 12.76
C ALA A 29 8.39 5.80 11.91
N GLY A 30 7.46 6.75 11.81
CA GLY A 30 7.61 8.05 11.15
C GLY A 30 7.35 8.06 9.64
N PHE A 31 6.72 7.03 9.06
CA PHE A 31 6.39 7.05 7.62
C PHE A 31 5.00 7.61 7.36
N ASN A 32 4.87 8.38 6.30
CA ASN A 32 3.59 8.90 5.79
C ASN A 32 3.42 8.70 4.29
N LYS A 33 4.40 8.05 3.64
CA LYS A 33 4.39 7.73 2.21
C LYS A 33 4.57 6.24 2.03
N ILE A 34 3.89 5.71 1.03
CA ILE A 34 4.00 4.32 0.64
C ILE A 34 4.33 4.28 -0.85
N TRP A 35 5.37 3.54 -1.19
CA TRP A 35 5.66 3.13 -2.55
C TRP A 35 5.49 1.62 -2.63
N VAL A 36 4.65 1.15 -3.56
CA VAL A 36 4.29 -0.26 -3.66
C VAL A 36 4.28 -0.74 -5.12
N SER A 37 4.86 -1.90 -5.38
CA SER A 37 4.89 -2.50 -6.72
C SER A 37 4.85 -4.03 -6.69
N GLY A 38 4.42 -4.62 -7.81
CA GLY A 38 4.42 -6.07 -8.01
C GLY A 38 3.19 -6.77 -7.42
N ASN A 39 3.33 -8.04 -7.07
CA ASN A 39 2.22 -8.91 -6.68
C ASN A 39 1.92 -8.83 -5.17
N VAL A 40 1.53 -7.64 -4.73
CA VAL A 40 1.30 -7.36 -3.31
C VAL A 40 0.00 -6.61 -3.11
N LYS A 41 -0.76 -7.03 -2.09
CA LYS A 41 -1.90 -6.33 -1.55
C LYS A 41 -1.54 -5.72 -0.21
N ILE A 42 -1.72 -4.42 -0.07
CA ILE A 42 -1.61 -3.74 1.22
C ILE A 42 -3.00 -3.36 1.73
N VAL A 43 -3.25 -3.68 3.00
CA VAL A 43 -4.44 -3.30 3.75
C VAL A 43 -4.03 -2.22 4.74
N LEU A 44 -4.38 -0.98 4.43
CA LEU A 44 -4.03 0.22 5.18
C LEU A 44 -5.07 0.47 6.27
N THR A 45 -4.60 0.69 7.49
CA THR A 45 -5.43 1.08 8.63
C THR A 45 -4.87 2.37 9.20
N GLN A 46 -5.70 3.41 9.36
CA GLN A 46 -5.26 4.59 10.10
C GLN A 46 -5.22 4.27 11.60
N GLY A 47 -4.11 4.55 12.27
CA GLY A 47 -3.98 4.35 13.72
C GLY A 47 -2.68 4.90 14.31
N ASP A 48 -2.65 5.11 15.63
CA ASP A 48 -1.53 5.78 16.32
C ASP A 48 -0.24 4.97 16.38
N LYS A 49 -0.34 3.64 16.32
CA LYS A 49 0.80 2.72 16.39
C LYS A 49 1.16 2.22 15.00
N GLU A 50 2.19 2.81 14.43
CA GLU A 50 2.67 2.45 13.10
C GLU A 50 3.32 1.07 13.13
N VAL A 51 2.78 0.16 12.33
CA VAL A 51 3.16 -1.26 12.32
C VAL A 51 2.97 -1.81 10.91
N VAL A 52 3.90 -2.65 10.48
CA VAL A 52 3.72 -3.51 9.31
C VAL A 52 3.65 -4.95 9.80
N SER A 53 2.55 -5.64 9.51
CA SER A 53 2.38 -7.06 9.78
C SER A 53 1.99 -7.79 8.51
N GLY A 54 2.70 -8.88 8.21
CA GLY A 54 2.33 -9.77 7.11
C GLY A 54 1.30 -10.79 7.56
N THR A 55 0.52 -11.31 6.60
CA THR A 55 -0.01 -12.67 6.75
C THR A 55 1.17 -13.62 6.50
N ASP A 56 1.64 -14.33 7.53
CA ASP A 56 2.69 -15.36 7.55
C ASP A 56 3.42 -15.71 6.22
N ASN A 57 4.76 -15.69 6.23
CA ASN A 57 5.68 -16.34 5.28
C ASN A 57 5.67 -15.86 3.81
N TYR A 58 6.08 -14.62 3.55
CA TYR A 58 6.57 -14.24 2.21
C TYR A 58 8.05 -14.61 2.04
N ASP A 59 8.47 -14.92 0.80
CA ASP A 59 9.86 -15.24 0.50
C ASP A 59 10.69 -13.95 0.54
N SER A 60 11.56 -13.81 1.53
CA SER A 60 12.41 -12.61 1.70
C SER A 60 13.36 -12.32 0.52
N ALA A 61 13.60 -13.31 -0.37
CA ALA A 61 14.34 -13.09 -1.61
C ALA A 61 13.48 -12.49 -2.74
N LYS A 62 12.15 -12.57 -2.62
CA LYS A 62 11.18 -12.11 -3.64
C LYS A 62 10.34 -10.93 -3.17
N THR A 63 10.17 -10.77 -1.87
CA THR A 63 9.38 -9.72 -1.24
C THR A 63 10.24 -8.90 -0.31
N SER A 64 10.23 -7.58 -0.51
CA SER A 64 10.99 -6.61 0.27
C SER A 64 10.05 -5.59 0.91
N VAL A 65 10.32 -5.27 2.18
CA VAL A 65 9.65 -4.22 2.95
C VAL A 65 10.73 -3.38 3.63
N LEU A 66 10.91 -2.16 3.16
CA LEU A 66 12.02 -1.29 3.57
C LEU A 66 11.51 0.10 3.93
N SER A 67 11.93 0.64 5.07
CA SER A 67 11.68 2.04 5.42
C SER A 67 12.90 2.89 5.07
N LYS A 68 12.69 3.98 4.32
CA LYS A 68 13.74 4.98 4.03
C LYS A 68 13.14 6.38 4.13
N GLY A 69 13.59 7.13 5.14
CA GLY A 69 13.01 8.43 5.46
C GLY A 69 11.54 8.26 5.86
N GLN A 70 10.64 9.01 5.21
CA GLN A 70 9.20 8.94 5.47
C GLN A 70 8.46 7.99 4.52
N THR A 71 9.18 7.18 3.74
CA THR A 71 8.59 6.28 2.74
C THR A 71 8.82 4.82 3.12
N LEU A 72 7.72 4.06 3.16
CA LEU A 72 7.73 2.61 3.20
C LEU A 72 7.71 2.06 1.77
N TYR A 73 8.78 1.38 1.37
CA TYR A 73 8.94 0.73 0.09
C TYR A 73 8.58 -0.74 0.18
N ILE A 74 7.68 -1.18 -0.68
CA ILE A 74 7.17 -2.54 -0.73
C ILE A 74 7.23 -3.05 -2.16
N ASN A 75 7.89 -4.18 -2.38
CA ASN A 75 7.90 -4.83 -3.69
C ASN A 75 7.80 -6.34 -3.51
N SER A 76 7.04 -6.99 -4.38
CA SER A 76 6.99 -8.46 -4.45
C SER A 76 7.04 -8.97 -5.89
N SER A 77 7.97 -9.87 -6.17
CA SER A 77 8.03 -10.66 -7.40
C SER A 77 7.44 -12.07 -7.25
N GLU A 78 6.70 -12.33 -6.16
CA GLU A 78 6.06 -13.62 -5.95
C GLU A 78 4.99 -13.92 -6.99
N SER A 79 4.83 -15.20 -7.32
CA SER A 79 3.77 -15.66 -8.23
C SER A 79 2.38 -15.52 -7.60
N SER A 80 2.30 -15.57 -6.28
CA SER A 80 1.07 -15.43 -5.50
C SER A 80 1.03 -14.08 -4.80
N MET A 81 -0.17 -13.51 -4.67
CA MET A 81 -0.35 -12.17 -4.10
C MET A 81 -0.06 -12.18 -2.59
N VAL A 82 1.00 -11.50 -2.18
CA VAL A 82 1.36 -11.32 -0.77
C VAL A 82 0.41 -10.29 -0.15
N THR A 83 -0.12 -10.54 1.05
CA THR A 83 -0.93 -9.56 1.79
C THR A 83 -0.18 -9.00 2.99
N LEU A 84 -0.08 -7.67 3.05
CA LEU A 84 0.49 -6.93 4.19
C LEU A 84 -0.58 -6.05 4.81
N ASN A 85 -0.69 -6.09 6.13
CA ASN A 85 -1.49 -5.16 6.93
C ASN A 85 -0.56 -4.06 7.45
N ILE A 86 -0.93 -2.81 7.20
CA ILE A 86 -0.09 -1.66 7.53
C ILE A 86 -0.95 -0.67 8.31
N THR A 87 -0.50 -0.37 9.53
CA THR A 87 -1.03 0.73 10.31
C THR A 87 -0.14 1.95 10.12
N VAL A 88 -0.74 3.09 9.79
CA VAL A 88 -0.05 4.37 9.61
C VAL A 88 -0.87 5.50 10.22
N LYS A 89 -0.21 6.47 10.85
CA LYS A 89 -0.92 7.54 11.57
C LYS A 89 -1.47 8.62 10.63
N ASP A 90 -0.61 9.15 9.76
CA ASP A 90 -0.93 10.25 8.86
C ASP A 90 -0.50 9.89 7.44
N LEU A 91 -1.40 9.27 6.66
CA LEU A 91 -1.08 8.89 5.28
C LEU A 91 -1.15 10.11 4.36
N GLN A 92 -0.03 10.46 3.75
CA GLN A 92 0.08 11.61 2.85
C GLN A 92 0.23 11.21 1.39
N ARG A 93 0.85 10.06 1.10
CA ARG A 93 1.06 9.61 -0.28
C ARG A 93 1.03 8.10 -0.43
N VAL A 94 0.42 7.65 -1.53
CA VAL A 94 0.56 6.30 -2.06
C VAL A 94 0.98 6.37 -3.52
N GLU A 95 2.08 5.71 -3.85
CA GLU A 95 2.53 5.47 -5.22
C GLU A 95 2.45 3.96 -5.48
N ALA A 96 1.60 3.54 -6.41
CA ALA A 96 1.30 2.14 -6.69
C ALA A 96 1.56 1.78 -8.17
N TYR A 97 2.24 0.66 -8.38
CA TYR A 97 2.70 0.18 -9.68
C TYR A 97 2.44 -1.32 -9.87
N GLY A 98 2.65 -1.81 -11.09
CA GLY A 98 2.52 -3.23 -11.42
C GLY A 98 1.10 -3.74 -11.21
N GLN A 99 0.97 -4.88 -10.52
CA GLN A 99 -0.31 -5.51 -10.19
C GLN A 99 -0.70 -5.28 -8.71
N SER A 100 -0.12 -4.26 -8.08
CA SER A 100 -0.31 -4.03 -6.65
C SER A 100 -1.73 -3.59 -6.33
N VAL A 101 -2.20 -3.95 -5.13
CA VAL A 101 -3.54 -3.62 -4.65
C VAL A 101 -3.44 -2.87 -3.33
N VAL A 102 -3.98 -1.65 -3.28
CA VAL A 102 -4.03 -0.82 -2.07
C VAL A 102 -5.48 -0.73 -1.60
N VAL A 103 -5.76 -1.11 -0.35
CA VAL A 103 -7.10 -1.04 0.22
C VAL A 103 -7.05 -0.42 1.60
N THR A 104 -7.94 0.54 1.90
CA THR A 104 -8.13 1.03 3.27
C THR A 104 -9.14 0.17 4.03
N SER A 105 -8.82 -0.24 5.25
CA SER A 105 -9.72 -1.00 6.15
C SER A 105 -10.70 -0.08 6.91
N ASN A 106 -10.31 1.17 7.16
CA ASN A 106 -11.10 2.21 7.81
C ASN A 106 -11.05 3.54 7.03
N ASN A 107 -11.73 4.58 7.54
CA ASN A 107 -11.67 5.92 6.95
C ASN A 107 -10.36 6.62 7.36
N PHE A 108 -9.61 7.10 6.38
CA PHE A 108 -8.45 7.95 6.62
C PHE A 108 -8.88 9.41 6.75
N ASN A 109 -8.69 10.01 7.93
CA ASN A 109 -8.89 11.44 8.16
C ASN A 109 -7.53 12.13 8.06
N VAL A 110 -7.27 12.82 6.95
CA VAL A 110 -5.94 13.34 6.61
C VAL A 110 -6.02 14.74 6.04
N LYS A 111 -4.96 15.54 6.22
CA LYS A 111 -4.94 16.89 5.65
C LYS A 111 -4.80 16.85 4.14
N ASN A 112 -3.76 16.19 3.65
CA ASN A 112 -3.45 16.08 2.23
C ASN A 112 -3.22 14.61 1.89
N LEU A 113 -3.87 14.12 0.85
CA LEU A 113 -3.62 12.78 0.32
C LEU A 113 -3.27 12.84 -1.16
N GLN A 114 -2.19 12.18 -1.54
CA GLN A 114 -1.76 12.07 -2.93
C GLN A 114 -1.75 10.60 -3.36
N LEU A 115 -2.39 10.30 -4.49
CA LEU A 115 -2.49 8.95 -5.03
C LEU A 115 -1.93 8.91 -6.45
N PHE A 116 -0.86 8.15 -6.67
CA PHE A 116 -0.25 7.95 -7.98
C PHE A 116 -0.38 6.48 -8.36
N LEU A 117 -1.22 6.17 -9.34
CA LEU A 117 -1.50 4.80 -9.76
C LEU A 117 -1.08 4.64 -11.22
N ASN A 118 -0.26 3.62 -11.48
CA ASN A 118 0.31 3.36 -12.80
C ASN A 118 0.18 1.87 -13.16
N GLN A 119 0.38 1.55 -14.44
CA GLN A 119 0.28 0.19 -14.98
C GLN A 119 -1.08 -0.45 -14.66
N SER A 120 -1.11 -1.58 -13.96
CA SER A 120 -2.35 -2.30 -13.61
C SER A 120 -2.69 -2.20 -12.11
N ALA A 121 -2.13 -1.21 -11.41
CA ALA A 121 -2.34 -1.06 -9.97
C ALA A 121 -3.81 -0.75 -9.65
N THR A 122 -4.31 -1.27 -8.53
CA THR A 122 -5.68 -1.02 -8.07
C THR A 122 -5.67 -0.38 -6.69
N ALA A 123 -6.31 0.77 -6.52
CA ALA A 123 -6.53 1.39 -5.23
C ALA A 123 -8.03 1.44 -4.87
N LYS A 124 -8.36 1.06 -3.64
CA LYS A 124 -9.70 1.16 -3.03
C LYS A 124 -9.57 1.96 -1.73
N ILE A 125 -9.80 3.27 -1.82
CA ILE A 125 -9.48 4.22 -0.76
C ILE A 125 -10.78 4.80 -0.19
N LYS A 126 -10.87 4.84 1.14
CA LYS A 126 -11.91 5.55 1.90
C LYS A 126 -11.25 6.64 2.73
N THR A 127 -11.57 7.91 2.46
CA THR A 127 -10.88 9.05 3.07
C THR A 127 -11.81 10.24 3.31
N THR A 128 -11.50 11.02 4.34
CA THR A 128 -11.93 12.40 4.54
C THR A 128 -10.68 13.27 4.47
N ALA A 129 -10.52 14.04 3.39
CA ALA A 129 -9.33 14.84 3.14
C ALA A 129 -9.62 16.35 3.07
N GLU A 130 -8.71 17.21 3.51
CA GLU A 130 -8.83 18.64 3.15
C GLU A 130 -8.49 18.82 1.66
N SER A 131 -7.40 18.19 1.20
CA SER A 131 -6.97 18.18 -0.20
C SER A 131 -6.66 16.75 -0.67
N LEU A 132 -7.19 16.40 -1.84
CA LEU A 132 -6.94 15.14 -2.52
C LEU A 132 -6.36 15.40 -3.91
N TYR A 133 -5.19 14.83 -4.19
CA TYR A 133 -4.56 14.87 -5.50
C TYR A 133 -4.40 13.47 -6.06
N THR A 134 -4.85 13.22 -7.29
CA THR A 134 -4.74 11.90 -7.91
C THR A 134 -4.17 11.97 -9.31
N ILE A 135 -3.31 11.00 -9.63
CA ILE A 135 -2.84 10.70 -10.98
C ILE A 135 -3.11 9.22 -11.24
N ILE A 136 -3.90 8.92 -12.27
CA ILE A 136 -4.26 7.58 -12.70
C ILE A 136 -3.82 7.42 -14.16
N LYS A 137 -2.83 6.55 -14.39
CA LYS A 137 -2.26 6.26 -15.70
C LYS A 137 -2.50 4.82 -16.12
N ASP A 138 -2.30 4.56 -17.41
CA ASP A 138 -2.38 3.22 -18.01
C ASP A 138 -3.73 2.53 -17.71
N ASP A 139 -3.70 1.28 -17.25
CA ASP A 139 -4.85 0.46 -16.88
C ASP A 139 -5.16 0.53 -15.37
N ALA A 140 -4.58 1.47 -14.64
CA ALA A 140 -4.73 1.54 -13.20
C ALA A 140 -6.15 1.93 -12.80
N VAL A 141 -6.65 1.34 -11.71
CA VAL A 141 -8.04 1.49 -11.26
C VAL A 141 -8.09 2.17 -9.90
N LEU A 142 -8.88 3.24 -9.81
CA LEU A 142 -9.18 3.93 -8.55
C LEU A 142 -10.65 3.73 -8.18
N LYS A 143 -10.90 3.23 -6.97
CA LYS A 143 -12.21 3.28 -6.32
C LYS A 143 -12.10 4.15 -5.08
N LEU A 144 -12.82 5.26 -5.07
CA LEU A 144 -12.72 6.28 -4.04
C LEU A 144 -14.06 6.44 -3.33
N ASN A 145 -14.04 6.53 -2.01
CA ASN A 145 -15.20 6.74 -1.14
C ASN A 145 -14.86 7.81 -0.09
N GLY A 146 -15.88 8.53 0.39
CA GLY A 146 -15.74 9.53 1.46
C GLY A 146 -15.84 10.96 0.94
N THR A 147 -15.02 11.87 1.47
CA THR A 147 -15.15 13.31 1.18
C THR A 147 -13.82 14.03 1.02
N ALA A 148 -13.82 15.12 0.26
CA ALA A 148 -12.71 16.08 0.24
C ALA A 148 -13.17 17.54 0.24
N GLY A 149 -12.33 18.44 0.78
CA GLY A 149 -12.50 19.88 0.61
C GLY A 149 -12.19 20.30 -0.82
N GLN A 150 -11.04 19.88 -1.33
CA GLN A 150 -10.64 20.08 -2.72
C GLN A 150 -10.09 18.78 -3.31
N THR A 151 -10.47 18.49 -4.55
CA THR A 151 -9.91 17.39 -5.32
C THR A 151 -9.36 17.90 -6.64
N THR A 152 -8.14 17.49 -6.99
CA THR A 152 -7.57 17.65 -8.32
C THR A 152 -7.20 16.26 -8.83
N MET A 153 -7.73 15.88 -9.99
CA MET A 153 -7.54 14.56 -10.57
C MET A 153 -6.99 14.65 -11.98
N VAL A 154 -6.02 13.79 -12.28
CA VAL A 154 -5.53 13.53 -13.63
C VAL A 154 -5.78 12.06 -13.94
N ALA A 155 -6.52 11.76 -14.99
CA ALA A 155 -6.80 10.38 -15.40
C ALA A 155 -6.69 10.22 -16.91
N THR A 156 -5.80 9.33 -17.36
CA THR A 156 -5.68 8.98 -18.79
C THR A 156 -6.93 8.29 -19.31
N ASN A 157 -7.63 7.54 -18.45
CA ASN A 157 -8.90 6.90 -18.73
C ASN A 157 -9.86 7.01 -17.55
N ILE A 158 -10.80 7.96 -17.63
CA ILE A 158 -11.76 8.22 -16.55
C ILE A 158 -12.66 7.03 -16.20
N LYS A 159 -12.85 6.07 -17.12
CA LYS A 159 -13.66 4.85 -16.85
C LYS A 159 -13.05 3.96 -15.77
N ASN A 160 -11.74 4.09 -15.53
CA ASN A 160 -11.04 3.35 -14.48
C ASN A 160 -11.19 3.99 -13.09
N VAL A 161 -11.87 5.15 -13.01
CA VAL A 161 -12.10 5.85 -11.76
C VAL A 161 -13.56 5.72 -11.34
N LYS A 162 -13.80 5.21 -10.13
CA LYS A 162 -15.12 4.99 -9.56
C LYS A 162 -15.29 5.81 -8.29
N MET A 163 -16.24 6.74 -8.31
CA MET A 163 -16.48 7.72 -7.23
C MET A 163 -17.94 7.77 -6.76
N ALA A 164 -18.71 6.69 -6.93
CA ALA A 164 -20.16 6.71 -6.67
C ALA A 164 -20.52 7.18 -5.25
N ASP A 165 -19.66 6.88 -4.26
CA ASP A 165 -19.84 7.26 -2.86
C ASP A 165 -18.76 8.26 -2.39
N PHE A 166 -18.29 9.13 -3.29
CA PHE A 166 -17.33 10.19 -2.98
C PHE A 166 -17.87 11.57 -3.35
N ALA A 167 -17.66 12.55 -2.48
CA ALA A 167 -18.06 13.94 -2.70
C ALA A 167 -16.90 14.90 -2.42
N SER A 168 -16.80 15.98 -3.19
CA SER A 168 -15.81 17.03 -2.96
C SER A 168 -16.45 18.41 -3.08
N LEU A 169 -16.08 19.35 -2.21
CA LEU A 169 -16.62 20.72 -2.27
C LEU A 169 -16.13 21.47 -3.50
N ARG A 170 -14.89 21.20 -3.94
CA ARG A 170 -14.29 21.73 -5.16
C ARG A 170 -13.59 20.60 -5.91
N SER A 171 -13.77 20.53 -7.22
CA SER A 171 -13.22 19.45 -8.04
C SER A 171 -12.70 19.97 -9.36
N GLU A 172 -11.48 19.57 -9.69
CA GLU A 172 -10.84 19.76 -10.99
C GLU A 172 -10.46 18.39 -11.54
N SER A 173 -10.65 18.18 -12.84
CA SER A 173 -10.31 16.93 -13.51
C SER A 173 -9.69 17.20 -14.87
N TYR A 174 -8.59 16.51 -15.15
CA TYR A 174 -7.79 16.68 -16.36
C TYR A 174 -7.56 15.32 -17.03
N ALA A 175 -7.50 15.32 -18.36
CA ALA A 175 -7.19 14.11 -19.12
C ALA A 175 -5.68 13.78 -19.12
N SER A 176 -4.82 14.77 -18.83
CA SER A 176 -3.37 14.59 -18.73
C SER A 176 -2.72 15.66 -17.85
N GLU A 177 -1.48 15.42 -17.42
CA GLU A 177 -0.70 16.37 -16.62
C GLU A 177 -0.31 17.61 -17.44
N GLU A 178 -0.09 17.46 -18.75
CA GLU A 178 0.24 18.56 -19.65
C GLU A 178 -0.92 19.55 -19.79
N ILE A 179 -2.16 19.04 -19.87
CA ILE A 179 -3.38 19.88 -19.92
C ILE A 179 -3.53 20.64 -18.61
N MET A 180 -3.36 19.95 -17.47
CA MET A 180 -3.40 20.58 -16.14
C MET A 180 -2.34 21.70 -16.04
N ALA A 181 -1.10 21.42 -16.44
CA ALA A 181 -0.01 22.39 -16.39
C ALA A 181 -0.29 23.62 -17.26
N ALA A 182 -0.84 23.43 -18.46
CA ALA A 182 -1.22 24.53 -19.35
C ALA A 182 -2.31 25.42 -18.73
N GLU A 183 -3.33 24.83 -18.09
CA GLU A 183 -4.40 25.58 -17.44
C GLU A 183 -3.93 26.36 -16.22
N VAL A 184 -3.08 25.75 -15.39
CA VAL A 184 -2.45 26.43 -14.25
C VAL A 184 -1.61 27.61 -14.73
N ALA A 185 -0.83 27.43 -15.80
CA ALA A 185 -0.02 28.50 -16.38
C ALA A 185 -0.88 29.66 -16.89
N MET A 186 -1.96 29.39 -17.62
CA MET A 186 -2.91 30.43 -18.10
C MET A 186 -3.55 31.19 -16.94
N THR A 187 -3.92 30.49 -15.86
CA THR A 187 -4.55 31.10 -14.68
C THR A 187 -3.56 31.93 -13.84
N SER A 188 -2.27 31.60 -13.91
CA SER A 188 -1.22 32.37 -13.23
C SER A 188 -0.86 33.67 -13.95
N LEU A 189 -1.08 33.74 -15.26
CA LEU A 189 -0.83 34.93 -16.10
C LEU A 189 -1.98 35.95 -16.05
N SER A 190 -3.15 35.57 -15.53
CA SER A 190 -4.34 36.42 -15.43
C SER A 190 -4.55 37.06 -14.04
N LYS A 191 -3.60 36.85 -13.10
CA LYS A 191 -3.55 37.47 -11.77
C LYS A 191 -2.41 38.48 -11.69
#